data_AF-A0A6B3ES59-F1
#
_entry.id   AF-A0A6B3ES59-F1
#
_cell.length_a   1.000
_cell.length_b   1.000
_cell.length_c   1.000
_cell.angle_alpha   90.00
_cell.angle_beta   90.00
_cell.angle_gamma   90.00
#
_symmetry.space_group_name_H-M   'P 1'
#
loop_
_entity.id
_entity.type
_entity.pdbx_description
1 polymer ?
#
loop_
_entity_poly.entity_id
_entity_poly.type
_entity_poly.pdbx_seq_one_letter_code
_entity_poly.pdbx_strand_id
1 'polypeptide(L)'
;GVILLLLLLGLEYSASELVTNLKKQYPSGIVDFVLNALPGFVCALILGWGFVAAVALAGVTWISSSGVIAKVLGDLGRLGNRETPVILGVLVIEDLAMAVYLPILTALLAGLSLGGASLTLVISLGTVGLVLYLALRHG
;
A
#
# COMPACT_ATOMS: atom_id res chain seq x y z
N GLY A 1 3.78 -18.37 11.82
CA GLY A 1 2.33 -18.52 11.59
C GLY A 1 1.90 -17.67 10.42
N VAL A 2 1.53 -16.42 10.66
CA VAL A 2 0.99 -15.48 9.65
C VAL A 2 1.94 -15.24 8.46
N ILE A 3 3.26 -15.12 8.69
CA ILE A 3 4.26 -14.94 7.61
C ILE A 3 4.29 -16.14 6.65
N LEU A 4 4.20 -17.38 7.15
CA LEU A 4 4.13 -18.57 6.30
C LEU A 4 2.80 -18.66 5.54
N LEU A 5 1.72 -18.15 6.13
CA LEU A 5 0.40 -18.07 5.52
C LEU A 5 0.39 -17.07 4.36
N LEU A 6 1.00 -15.90 4.55
CA LEU A 6 1.22 -14.89 3.51
C LEU A 6 2.19 -15.38 2.43
N LEU A 7 3.23 -16.14 2.80
CA LEU A 7 4.15 -16.78 1.85
C LEU A 7 3.42 -17.81 0.98
N LEU A 8 2.62 -18.70 1.58
CA LEU A 8 1.83 -19.69 0.84
C LEU A 8 0.82 -19.03 -0.09
N LEU A 9 0.12 -18.00 0.38
CA LEU A 9 -0.78 -17.20 -0.47
C LEU A 9 -0.03 -16.55 -1.64
N GLY A 10 1.19 -16.05 -1.40
CA GLY A 10 2.05 -15.48 -2.44
C GLY A 10 2.62 -16.51 -3.43
N LEU A 11 2.77 -17.78 -3.01
CA LEU A 11 3.16 -18.89 -3.88
C LEU A 11 2.00 -19.46 -4.69
N GLU A 12 0.76 -19.25 -4.22
CA GLU A 12 -0.47 -19.73 -4.86
C GLU A 12 -0.94 -18.79 -5.98
N TYR A 13 -0.47 -17.54 -6.00
CA TYR A 13 -0.75 -16.54 -7.04
C TYR A 13 0.47 -16.28 -7.94
N SER A 14 0.32 -16.45 -9.25
CA SER A 14 1.36 -16.03 -10.21
C SER A 14 1.46 -14.50 -10.24
N ALA A 15 2.68 -13.97 -10.39
CA ALA A 15 2.92 -12.54 -10.56
C ALA A 15 2.12 -11.93 -11.74
N SER A 16 1.83 -12.73 -12.77
CA SER A 16 0.98 -12.33 -13.91
C SER A 16 -0.50 -12.15 -13.54
N GLU A 17 -1.02 -13.01 -12.67
CA GLU A 17 -2.37 -12.91 -12.12
C GLU A 17 -2.47 -11.75 -11.14
N LEU A 18 -1.43 -11.49 -10.35
CA LEU A 18 -1.37 -10.35 -9.44
C LEU A 18 -1.49 -9.03 -10.21
N VAL A 19 -0.73 -8.85 -11.29
CA VAL A 19 -0.78 -7.64 -12.13
C VAL A 19 -2.15 -7.48 -12.81
N THR A 20 -2.73 -8.58 -13.29
CA THR A 20 -4.05 -8.55 -13.94
C THR A 20 -5.16 -8.19 -12.95
N ASN A 21 -5.11 -8.76 -11.74
CA ASN A 21 -6.03 -8.43 -10.67
C ASN A 21 -5.82 -7.00 -10.15
N LEU A 22 -4.58 -6.53 -10.00
CA LEU A 22 -4.27 -5.13 -9.67
C LEU A 22 -4.92 -4.13 -10.62
N LYS A 23 -4.82 -4.37 -11.94
CA LYS A 23 -5.49 -3.52 -12.94
C LYS A 23 -7.01 -3.53 -12.79
N LYS A 24 -7.58 -4.69 -12.46
CA LYS A 24 -9.03 -4.85 -12.26
C LYS A 24 -9.53 -4.21 -10.97
N GLN A 25 -8.72 -4.22 -9.91
CA GLN A 25 -9.03 -3.68 -8.59
C GLN A 25 -8.63 -2.21 -8.40
N TYR A 26 -7.90 -1.63 -9.36
CA TYR A 26 -7.50 -0.22 -9.33
C TYR A 26 -8.64 0.78 -9.02
N PRO A 27 -9.87 0.63 -9.57
CA PRO A 27 -10.98 1.52 -9.21
C PRO A 27 -11.35 1.43 -7.72
N SER A 28 -11.33 0.22 -7.15
CA SER A 28 -11.57 0.00 -5.71
C SER A 28 -10.48 0.62 -4.86
N GLY A 29 -9.20 0.51 -5.28
CA GLY A 29 -8.09 1.16 -4.61
C GLY A 29 -8.17 2.69 -4.62
N ILE A 30 -8.69 3.30 -5.71
CA ILE A 30 -8.93 4.75 -5.74
C ILE A 30 -10.03 5.15 -4.76
N VAL A 31 -11.15 4.42 -4.76
CA VAL A 31 -12.27 4.70 -3.86
C VAL A 31 -11.81 4.59 -2.41
N ASP A 32 -11.06 3.54 -2.09
CA ASP A 32 -10.42 3.35 -0.80
C ASP A 32 -9.50 4.52 -0.40
N PHE A 33 -8.59 4.92 -1.30
CA PHE A 33 -7.73 6.08 -1.08
C PHE A 33 -8.51 7.36 -0.80
N VAL A 34 -9.47 7.69 -1.67
CA VAL A 34 -10.22 8.95 -1.59
C VAL A 34 -11.04 9.00 -0.31
N LEU A 35 -11.73 7.91 0.03
CA LEU A 35 -12.63 7.89 1.19
C LEU A 35 -11.87 7.83 2.52
N ASN A 36 -10.68 7.22 2.56
CA ASN A 36 -9.92 7.10 3.81
C ASN A 36 -8.86 8.18 3.98
N ALA A 37 -8.16 8.59 2.93
CA ALA A 37 -7.09 9.60 3.01
C ALA A 37 -7.63 11.03 3.13
N LEU A 38 -8.68 11.39 2.37
CA LEU A 38 -9.17 12.77 2.35
C LEU A 38 -9.73 13.25 3.68
N PRO A 39 -10.54 12.47 4.44
CA PRO A 39 -11.02 12.95 5.73
C PRO A 39 -9.88 13.23 6.70
N GLY A 40 -8.86 12.35 6.75
CA GLY A 40 -7.65 12.58 7.55
C GLY A 40 -6.92 13.86 7.15
N PHE A 41 -6.70 14.05 5.85
CA PHE A 41 -6.08 15.26 5.31
C PHE A 41 -6.84 16.54 5.71
N VAL A 42 -8.15 16.56 5.48
CA VAL A 42 -9.01 17.70 5.78
C VAL A 42 -9.06 17.99 7.27
N CYS A 43 -9.16 16.96 8.12
CA CYS A 43 -9.14 17.11 9.57
C CYS A 43 -7.86 17.80 10.05
N ALA A 44 -6.68 17.38 9.59
CA ALA A 44 -5.42 18.02 9.96
C ALA A 44 -5.33 19.49 9.50
N LEU A 45 -5.90 19.82 8.33
CA LEU A 45 -5.97 21.20 7.87
C LEU A 45 -6.91 22.05 8.73
N ILE A 46 -8.09 21.53 9.07
CA ILE A 46 -9.06 22.22 9.95
C ILE A 46 -8.44 22.46 11.33
N LEU A 47 -7.67 21.51 11.84
CA LEU A 47 -6.95 21.63 13.11
C LEU A 47 -5.72 22.54 13.05
N GLY A 48 -5.38 23.07 11.87
CA GLY A 48 -4.26 24.00 11.69
C GLY A 48 -2.88 23.35 11.81
N TRP A 49 -2.75 22.04 11.65
CA TRP A 49 -1.48 21.31 11.82
C TRP A 49 -0.49 21.51 10.66
N GLY A 50 -0.92 22.17 9.59
CA GLY A 50 -0.12 22.47 8.40
C GLY A 50 -0.10 21.33 7.37
N PHE A 51 0.50 21.61 6.21
CA PHE A 51 0.44 20.71 5.05
C PHE A 51 1.14 19.37 5.27
N VAL A 52 2.34 19.36 5.86
CA VAL A 52 3.11 18.12 6.09
C VAL A 52 2.38 17.20 7.07
N ALA A 53 1.80 17.75 8.14
CA ALA A 53 0.99 17.00 9.08
C ALA A 53 -0.32 16.50 8.44
N ALA A 54 -0.91 17.25 7.52
CA ALA A 54 -2.08 16.81 6.77
C ALA A 54 -1.78 15.63 5.85
N VAL A 55 -0.66 15.67 5.12
CA VAL A 55 -0.19 14.52 4.33
C VAL A 55 0.08 13.32 5.23
N ALA A 56 0.73 13.53 6.37
CA ALA A 56 0.98 12.47 7.35
C ALA A 56 -0.32 11.81 7.83
N LEU A 57 -1.31 12.62 8.23
CA LEU A 57 -2.58 12.12 8.74
C LEU A 57 -3.39 11.41 7.65
N ALA A 58 -3.33 11.88 6.40
CA ALA A 58 -3.96 11.23 5.26
C ALA A 58 -3.44 9.79 5.05
N GLY A 59 -2.13 9.58 5.14
CA GLY A 59 -1.57 8.23 5.06
C GLY A 59 -1.94 7.35 6.25
N VAL A 60 -1.96 7.92 7.46
CA VAL A 60 -2.37 7.20 8.68
C VAL A 60 -3.82 6.74 8.61
N THR A 61 -4.73 7.58 8.08
CA THR A 61 -6.15 7.21 7.97
C THR A 61 -6.44 6.32 6.78
N TRP A 62 -5.55 6.28 5.78
CA TRP A 62 -5.70 5.44 4.59
C TRP A 62 -5.27 3.99 4.80
N ILE A 63 -4.07 3.77 5.31
CA ILE A 63 -3.40 2.47 5.21
C ILE A 63 -3.98 1.45 6.20
N SER A 64 -4.35 0.28 5.70
CA SER A 64 -4.84 -0.86 6.46
C SER A 64 -3.72 -1.86 6.79
N SER A 65 -3.90 -2.64 7.86
CA SER A 65 -2.93 -3.70 8.22
C SER A 65 -3.22 -5.00 7.47
N SER A 66 -2.45 -5.26 6.41
CA SER A 66 -2.60 -6.44 5.55
C SER A 66 -2.49 -7.76 6.33
N GLY A 67 -1.55 -7.86 7.28
CA GLY A 67 -1.37 -9.06 8.11
C GLY A 67 -2.55 -9.36 9.06
N VAL A 68 -3.15 -8.33 9.65
CA VAL A 68 -4.33 -8.50 10.52
C VAL A 68 -5.54 -8.90 9.70
N ILE A 69 -5.78 -8.25 8.56
CA ILE A 69 -6.92 -8.55 7.69
C ILE A 69 -6.81 -9.96 7.10
N ALA A 70 -5.63 -10.34 6.59
CA ALA A 70 -5.40 -11.70 6.08
C ALA A 70 -5.64 -12.76 7.16
N LYS A 71 -5.18 -12.51 8.40
CA LYS A 71 -5.44 -13.40 9.53
C LYS A 71 -6.93 -13.51 9.83
N VAL A 72 -7.64 -12.38 9.94
CA VAL A 72 -9.08 -12.37 10.22
C VAL A 72 -9.89 -13.07 9.12
N LEU A 73 -9.51 -12.90 7.85
CA LEU A 73 -10.14 -13.62 6.73
C LEU A 73 -9.92 -15.14 6.84
N GLY A 74 -8.72 -15.56 7.23
CA GLY A 74 -8.40 -16.98 7.50
C GLY A 74 -9.18 -17.52 8.70
N ASP A 75 -9.16 -16.82 9.83
CA ASP A 75 -9.83 -17.21 11.09
C ASP A 75 -11.34 -17.32 10.92
N LEU A 76 -11.95 -16.47 10.07
CA LEU A 76 -13.38 -16.53 9.73
C LEU A 76 -13.72 -17.52 8.62
N GLY A 77 -12.73 -18.22 8.04
CA GLY A 77 -12.94 -19.14 6.91
C GLY A 77 -13.45 -18.46 5.64
N ARG A 78 -13.20 -17.15 5.47
CA ARG A 78 -13.73 -16.34 4.35
C ARG A 78 -12.81 -16.29 3.14
N LEU A 79 -11.72 -17.06 3.12
CA LEU A 79 -10.75 -17.03 2.01
C LEU A 79 -11.39 -17.39 0.66
N GLY A 80 -12.38 -18.29 0.64
CA GLY A 80 -13.10 -18.69 -0.58
C GLY A 80 -14.21 -17.71 -1.04
N ASN A 81 -14.44 -16.61 -0.32
CA ASN A 81 -15.51 -15.68 -0.66
C ASN A 81 -15.14 -14.85 -1.89
N ARG A 82 -16.17 -14.48 -2.68
CA ARG A 82 -16.01 -13.65 -3.89
C ARG A 82 -15.43 -12.25 -3.61
N GLU A 83 -15.59 -11.76 -2.38
CA GLU A 83 -15.08 -10.47 -1.89
C GLU A 83 -13.57 -10.50 -1.61
N THR A 84 -13.03 -11.66 -1.22
CA THR A 84 -11.66 -11.76 -0.69
C THR A 84 -10.58 -11.35 -1.71
N PRO A 85 -10.66 -11.72 -3.00
CA PRO A 85 -9.72 -11.23 -4.00
C PRO A 85 -9.72 -9.69 -4.14
N VAL A 86 -10.87 -9.04 -3.93
CA VAL A 86 -10.96 -7.56 -3.96
C VAL A 86 -10.23 -6.97 -2.75
N ILE A 87 -10.51 -7.49 -1.56
CA ILE A 87 -9.88 -7.03 -0.31
C ILE A 87 -8.36 -7.19 -0.40
N LEU A 88 -7.89 -8.38 -0.78
CA LEU A 88 -6.46 -8.65 -0.94
C LEU A 88 -5.82 -7.75 -2.01
N GLY A 89 -6.53 -7.49 -3.11
CA GLY A 89 -6.07 -6.57 -4.15
C GLY A 89 -5.89 -5.14 -3.65
N VAL A 90 -6.81 -4.62 -2.83
CA VAL A 90 -6.70 -3.29 -2.21
C VAL A 90 -5.49 -3.24 -1.26
N LEU A 91 -5.30 -4.27 -0.43
CA LEU A 91 -4.14 -4.33 0.49
C LEU A 91 -2.80 -4.31 -0.25
N VAL A 92 -2.69 -4.99 -1.39
CA VAL A 92 -1.47 -4.95 -2.21
C VAL A 92 -1.25 -3.55 -2.81
N ILE A 93 -2.31 -2.86 -3.22
CA ILE A 93 -2.23 -1.46 -3.69
C ILE A 93 -1.74 -0.55 -2.57
N GLU A 94 -2.28 -0.68 -1.36
CA GLU A 94 -1.85 0.08 -0.19
C GLU A 94 -0.36 -0.18 0.15
N ASP A 95 0.07 -1.46 0.15
CA ASP A 95 1.46 -1.84 0.41
C ASP A 95 2.42 -1.26 -0.65
N LEU A 96 2.02 -1.30 -1.93
CA LEU A 96 2.76 -0.65 -3.03
C LEU A 96 2.82 0.86 -2.86
N ALA A 97 1.70 1.49 -2.49
CA ALA A 97 1.64 2.92 -2.25
C ALA A 97 2.54 3.34 -1.09
N MET A 98 2.62 2.55 -0.02
CA MET A 98 3.54 2.81 1.11
C MET A 98 5.00 2.90 0.69
N ALA A 99 5.42 2.04 -0.24
CA ALA A 99 6.80 2.04 -0.71
C ALA A 99 7.19 3.35 -1.42
N VAL A 100 6.21 4.11 -1.91
CA VAL A 100 6.39 5.44 -2.49
C VAL A 100 6.12 6.54 -1.44
N TYR A 101 5.06 6.39 -0.67
CA TYR A 101 4.56 7.38 0.29
C TYR A 101 5.54 7.63 1.44
N LEU A 102 6.07 6.58 2.08
CA LEU A 102 6.95 6.73 3.25
C LEU A 102 8.25 7.48 2.94
N PRO A 103 8.97 7.21 1.84
CA PRO A 103 10.10 8.03 1.42
C PRO A 103 9.76 9.50 1.21
N ILE A 104 8.63 9.79 0.56
CA ILE A 104 8.18 11.17 0.31
C ILE A 104 7.88 11.86 1.64
N LEU A 105 7.09 11.22 2.50
CA LEU A 105 6.73 11.78 3.81
C LEU A 105 7.98 12.01 4.66
N THR A 106 8.92 11.07 4.66
CA THR A 106 10.19 11.20 5.39
C THR A 106 10.99 12.39 4.88
N ALA A 107 11.07 12.58 3.56
CA ALA A 107 11.76 13.74 2.98
C ALA A 107 11.08 15.07 3.34
N LEU A 108 9.74 15.10 3.33
CA LEU A 108 8.95 16.27 3.75
C LEU A 108 9.17 16.60 5.23
N LEU A 109 9.16 15.59 6.11
CA LEU A 109 9.40 15.75 7.55
C LEU A 109 10.83 16.19 7.86
N ALA A 110 11.81 15.71 7.10
CA ALA A 110 13.22 16.09 7.26
C ALA A 110 13.54 17.50 6.72
N GLY A 111 12.58 18.19 6.09
CA GLY A 111 12.79 19.51 5.48
C GLY A 111 13.84 19.48 4.36
N LEU A 112 14.10 18.31 3.77
CA LEU A 112 15.07 18.16 2.70
C LEU A 112 14.58 18.90 1.45
N SER A 113 15.47 19.67 0.82
CA SER A 113 15.20 20.23 -0.51
C SER A 113 14.89 19.11 -1.52
N LEU A 114 14.14 19.42 -2.58
CA LEU A 114 13.71 18.46 -3.62
C LEU A 114 14.88 17.61 -4.18
N GLY A 115 16.12 18.10 -4.12
CA GLY A 115 17.33 17.37 -4.55
C GLY A 115 17.81 16.25 -3.61
N GLY A 116 17.54 16.32 -2.30
CA GLY A 116 17.80 15.22 -1.37
C GLY A 116 16.67 14.20 -1.33
N ALA A 117 15.44 14.68 -1.51
CA ALA A 117 14.24 13.85 -1.61
C ALA A 117 14.25 12.94 -2.85
N SER A 118 14.84 13.41 -3.96
CA SER A 118 14.91 12.67 -5.22
C SER A 118 15.76 11.40 -5.13
N LEU A 119 16.88 11.42 -4.40
CA LEU A 119 17.74 10.25 -4.24
C LEU A 119 17.03 9.15 -3.44
N THR A 120 16.37 9.49 -2.34
CA THR A 120 15.60 8.53 -1.53
C THR A 120 14.43 7.94 -2.33
N LEU A 121 13.75 8.77 -3.11
CA LEU A 121 12.70 8.33 -4.04
C LEU A 121 13.22 7.34 -5.08
N VAL A 122 14.35 7.66 -5.73
CA VAL A 122 14.99 6.79 -6.74
C VAL A 122 15.41 5.46 -6.13
N ILE A 123 16.02 5.47 -4.94
CA ILE A 123 16.42 4.24 -4.24
C ILE A 123 15.18 3.40 -3.90
N SER A 124 14.13 3.99 -3.35
CA SER A 124 12.92 3.23 -2.98
C SER A 124 12.21 2.64 -4.19
N LEU A 125 11.91 3.47 -5.20
CA LEU A 125 11.26 3.03 -6.43
C LEU A 125 12.12 2.02 -7.19
N GLY A 126 13.43 2.22 -7.22
CA GLY A 126 14.39 1.29 -7.84
C GLY A 126 14.39 -0.06 -7.14
N THR A 127 14.34 -0.09 -5.81
CA THR A 127 14.30 -1.33 -5.03
C THR A 127 12.99 -2.08 -5.27
N VAL A 128 11.84 -1.41 -5.17
CA VAL A 128 10.52 -2.00 -5.44
C VAL A 128 10.45 -2.53 -6.87
N GLY A 129 10.86 -1.72 -7.85
CA GLY A 129 10.85 -2.10 -9.26
C GLY A 129 11.74 -3.30 -9.54
N LEU A 130 12.93 -3.36 -8.93
CA LEU A 130 13.85 -4.49 -9.07
C LEU A 130 13.26 -5.77 -8.46
N VAL A 131 12.67 -5.69 -7.27
CA VAL A 131 12.01 -6.83 -6.62
C VAL A 131 10.85 -7.34 -7.47
N LEU A 132 9.98 -6.45 -7.96
CA LEU A 132 8.87 -6.83 -8.84
C LEU A 132 9.36 -7.43 -10.17
N TYR A 133 10.40 -6.86 -10.78
CA TYR A 133 10.99 -7.40 -12.01
C TYR A 133 11.58 -8.80 -11.81
N LEU A 134 12.30 -9.01 -10.71
CA LEU A 134 12.87 -10.32 -10.38
C LEU A 134 11.76 -11.34 -10.11
N ALA A 135 10.71 -10.95 -9.38
CA ALA A 135 9.54 -11.78 -9.12
C ALA A 135 8.80 -12.16 -10.40
N LEU A 136 8.62 -11.23 -11.34
CA LEU A 136 7.96 -11.49 -12.63
C LEU A 136 8.80 -12.34 -13.60
N ARG A 137 10.13 -12.32 -13.48
CA ARG A 137 11.04 -13.02 -14.38
C ARG A 137 11.39 -14.44 -13.92
N HIS A 138 11.42 -14.69 -12.62
CA HIS A 138 11.86 -15.96 -12.03
C HIS A 138 10.79 -16.66 -11.18
N GLY A 139 9.59 -16.09 -11.05
CA GLY A 139 8.40 -16.70 -10.44
C GLY A 139 7.32 -16.94 -11.47
#